data_AF-A0A3P7KQV3-F1
#
_entry.id   AF-A0A3P7KQV3-F1
#
_cell.length_a   1.000
_cell.length_b   1.000
_cell.length_c   1.000
_cell.angle_alpha   90.00
_cell.angle_beta   90.00
_cell.angle_gamma   90.00
#
_symmetry.space_group_name_H-M   'P 1'
#
loop_
_entity.id
_entity.type
_entity.pdbx_description
1 polymer ?
#
loop_
_entity_poly.entity_id
_entity_poly.type
_entity_poly.pdbx_seq_one_letter_code
_entity_poly.pdbx_strand_id
1 'polypeptide(L)'
;NKEIVCDRPIGPLIVSMGIQCIRDDGKYALTRFSRLWTDGQTSIVRCYPIVDDYIYNTAAWGATKGKDGNYGKSLEQLRKDVLEEHKASNWHEQIDPEYETRVKQIAEGKVQPESEGLDTKARQEYDPICVNCNAKKKDITPEQMMLHLHCLKYQTSEWSYSSEIPLWAIQPNDIRKVPEDLPRDRYAVQS
;
A
#
# COMPACT_ATOMS: atom_id res chain seq x y z
N ASN A 1 -30.09 8.04 5.39
CA ASN A 1 -28.76 7.47 5.08
C ASN A 1 -28.92 6.05 4.58
N LYS A 2 -28.48 5.77 3.35
CA LYS A 2 -28.50 4.41 2.78
C LYS A 2 -27.18 3.74 3.14
N GLU A 3 -27.24 2.63 3.87
CA GLU A 3 -26.09 1.76 4.11
C GLU A 3 -25.71 1.09 2.77
N ILE A 4 -24.42 1.10 2.44
CA ILE A 4 -23.86 0.35 1.31
C ILE A 4 -23.19 -0.89 1.90
N VAL A 5 -23.52 -2.06 1.38
CA VAL A 5 -22.95 -3.34 1.80
C VAL A 5 -22.10 -3.88 0.66
N CYS A 6 -20.86 -4.27 0.96
CA CYS A 6 -20.00 -5.02 0.06
C CYS A 6 -19.89 -6.44 0.61
N ASP A 7 -20.54 -7.38 -0.04
CA ASP A 7 -20.72 -8.79 0.35
C ASP A 7 -20.11 -9.74 -0.69
N ARG A 8 -18.83 -9.53 -0.97
CA ARG A 8 -18.13 -10.24 -2.05
C ARG A 8 -17.02 -11.13 -1.49
N PRO A 9 -16.85 -12.35 -2.04
CA PRO A 9 -15.71 -13.19 -1.70
C PRO A 9 -14.40 -12.55 -2.15
N ILE A 10 -13.37 -12.66 -1.31
CA ILE A 10 -12.02 -12.15 -1.56
C ILE A 10 -11.00 -13.28 -1.52
N GLY A 11 -9.99 -13.19 -2.38
CA GLY A 11 -8.93 -14.19 -2.44
C GLY A 11 -7.63 -13.65 -3.03
N PRO A 12 -6.55 -14.43 -2.98
CA PRO A 12 -5.22 -13.95 -3.31
C PRO A 12 -5.06 -13.70 -4.81
N LEU A 13 -4.73 -12.46 -5.19
CA LEU A 13 -4.32 -12.12 -6.55
C LEU A 13 -2.82 -12.37 -6.75
N ILE A 14 -1.99 -11.89 -5.81
CA ILE A 14 -0.52 -12.05 -5.81
C ILE A 14 -0.08 -12.50 -4.42
N VAL A 15 0.13 -13.82 -4.28
CA VAL A 15 0.49 -14.44 -3.00
C VAL A 15 1.78 -13.85 -2.42
N SER A 16 2.81 -13.65 -3.25
CA SER A 16 4.12 -13.14 -2.82
C SER A 16 4.09 -11.69 -2.30
N MET A 17 3.02 -10.94 -2.59
CA MET A 17 2.84 -9.56 -2.14
C MET A 17 1.67 -9.41 -1.16
N GLY A 18 0.99 -10.51 -0.82
CA GLY A 18 -0.21 -10.47 0.03
C GLY A 18 -1.42 -9.77 -0.60
N ILE A 19 -1.40 -9.46 -1.89
CA ILE A 19 -2.46 -8.69 -2.56
C ILE A 19 -3.70 -9.56 -2.79
N GLN A 20 -4.85 -9.05 -2.36
CA GLN A 20 -6.16 -9.74 -2.46
C GLN A 20 -7.06 -9.07 -3.51
N CYS A 21 -8.00 -9.79 -4.11
CA CYS A 21 -9.01 -9.20 -4.98
C CYS A 21 -10.37 -9.87 -4.76
N ILE A 22 -11.43 -9.28 -5.29
CA ILE A 22 -12.74 -9.93 -5.37
C ILE A 22 -12.63 -11.06 -6.39
N ARG A 23 -13.06 -12.26 -6.01
CA ARG A 23 -13.14 -13.44 -6.87
C ARG A 23 -14.04 -14.50 -6.25
N ASP A 24 -14.81 -15.18 -7.09
CA ASP A 24 -15.90 -16.05 -6.65
C ASP A 24 -15.43 -17.33 -5.93
N ASP A 25 -14.18 -17.74 -6.14
CA ASP A 25 -13.49 -18.84 -5.44
C ASP A 25 -12.82 -18.40 -4.13
N GLY A 26 -13.01 -17.14 -3.72
CA GLY A 26 -12.44 -16.56 -2.51
C GLY A 26 -13.16 -16.94 -1.21
N LYS A 27 -12.61 -16.46 -0.09
CA LYS A 27 -13.26 -16.51 1.21
C LYS A 27 -14.30 -15.39 1.31
N TYR A 28 -15.49 -15.71 1.80
CA TYR A 28 -16.54 -14.71 1.97
C TYR A 28 -16.11 -13.57 2.89
N ALA A 29 -16.36 -12.33 2.47
CA ALA A 29 -16.12 -11.13 3.26
C ALA A 29 -17.33 -10.19 3.14
N LEU A 30 -17.61 -9.48 4.24
CA LEU A 30 -18.71 -8.53 4.34
C LEU A 30 -18.20 -7.24 4.98
N THR A 31 -18.32 -6.12 4.28
CA THR A 31 -18.02 -4.79 4.81
C THR A 31 -19.23 -3.88 4.63
N ARG A 32 -19.61 -3.17 5.69
CA ARG A 32 -20.72 -2.21 5.66
C ARG A 32 -20.17 -0.79 5.69
N PHE A 33 -20.74 0.06 4.85
CA PHE A 33 -20.37 1.46 4.67
C PHE A 33 -21.57 2.34 4.98
N SER A 34 -21.40 3.28 5.89
CA SER A 34 -22.42 4.27 6.24
C SER A 34 -21.92 5.66 5.85
N ARG A 35 -22.54 6.31 4.85
CA ARG A 35 -22.19 7.70 4.50
C ARG A 35 -22.56 8.65 5.65
N LEU A 36 -21.56 9.33 6.18
CA LEU A 36 -21.74 10.36 7.20
C LEU A 36 -22.06 11.72 6.56
N TRP A 37 -21.34 12.09 5.50
CA TRP A 37 -21.50 13.38 4.82
C TRP A 37 -20.98 13.34 3.37
N THR A 38 -21.38 14.30 2.53
CA THR A 38 -20.81 14.53 1.19
C THR A 38 -21.03 15.97 0.72
N ASP A 39 -20.10 16.50 -0.08
CA ASP A 39 -20.26 17.76 -0.84
C ASP A 39 -20.72 17.53 -2.30
N GLY A 40 -20.99 16.28 -2.69
CA GLY A 40 -21.32 15.88 -4.05
C GLY A 40 -20.15 15.44 -4.92
N GLN A 41 -18.90 15.72 -4.52
CA GLN A 41 -17.69 15.19 -5.16
C GLN A 41 -16.99 14.15 -4.28
N THR A 42 -16.85 14.45 -2.99
CA THR A 42 -16.21 13.63 -1.97
C THR A 42 -17.25 13.22 -0.92
N SER A 43 -17.11 12.02 -0.37
CA SER A 43 -17.97 11.50 0.69
C SER A 43 -17.13 11.11 1.91
N ILE A 44 -17.58 11.54 3.09
CA ILE A 44 -17.11 10.97 4.35
C ILE A 44 -17.98 9.75 4.61
N VAL A 45 -17.36 8.58 4.59
CA VAL A 45 -18.02 7.30 4.86
C VAL A 45 -17.43 6.73 6.14
N ARG A 46 -18.31 6.28 7.05
CA ARG A 46 -17.95 5.37 8.11
C ARG A 46 -17.87 3.99 7.49
N CYS A 47 -16.67 3.59 7.16
CA CYS A 47 -16.28 2.26 6.77
C CYS A 47 -14.81 2.09 7.13
N TYR A 48 -14.20 1.02 6.65
CA TYR A 48 -12.76 0.77 6.77
C TYR A 48 -12.12 0.92 5.38
N PRO A 49 -12.01 2.15 4.81
CA PRO A 49 -11.63 2.29 3.42
C PRO A 49 -10.12 2.45 3.24
N ILE A 50 -9.67 1.91 2.11
CA ILE A 50 -8.34 2.03 1.55
C ILE A 50 -8.38 3.29 0.64
N VAL A 51 -8.27 4.48 1.23
CA VAL A 51 -8.20 5.75 0.47
C VAL A 51 -6.74 6.11 0.23
N ASP A 52 -6.42 6.50 -1.01
CA ASP A 52 -5.05 6.89 -1.45
C ASP A 52 -3.98 5.80 -1.30
N ASP A 53 -4.39 4.53 -1.29
CA ASP A 53 -3.47 3.41 -1.25
C ASP A 53 -2.80 3.18 -2.60
N TYR A 54 -1.47 3.20 -2.59
CA TYR A 54 -0.64 3.06 -3.78
C TYR A 54 -0.67 1.68 -4.42
N ILE A 55 -1.32 0.69 -3.83
CA ILE A 55 -1.48 -0.67 -4.36
C ILE A 55 -2.89 -0.87 -4.92
N TYR A 56 -3.93 -0.53 -4.18
CA TYR A 56 -5.33 -0.83 -4.55
C TYR A 56 -6.05 0.31 -5.27
N ASN A 57 -5.56 1.55 -5.16
CA ASN A 57 -6.20 2.73 -5.74
C ASN A 57 -5.55 3.20 -7.05
N THR A 58 -5.11 2.26 -7.90
CA THR A 58 -4.36 2.57 -9.14
C THR A 58 -5.08 2.11 -10.42
N ALA A 59 -4.54 2.50 -11.57
CA ALA A 59 -5.09 2.15 -12.88
C ALA A 59 -4.85 0.68 -13.27
N ALA A 60 -3.89 -0.02 -12.66
CA ALA A 60 -3.71 -1.47 -12.84
C ALA A 60 -5.02 -2.24 -12.57
N TRP A 61 -5.87 -1.74 -11.67
CA TRP A 61 -7.16 -2.33 -11.33
C TRP A 61 -8.30 -2.03 -12.31
N GLY A 62 -8.01 -1.34 -13.42
CA GLY A 62 -8.97 -0.97 -14.46
C GLY A 62 -9.57 0.42 -14.25
N ALA A 63 -10.42 0.85 -15.19
CA ALA A 63 -10.97 2.21 -15.24
C ALA A 63 -11.77 2.59 -13.97
N THR A 64 -12.39 1.60 -13.33
CA THR A 64 -13.16 1.76 -12.09
C THR A 64 -12.35 1.38 -10.85
N LYS A 65 -11.05 1.15 -10.98
CA LYS A 65 -10.14 0.72 -9.91
C LYS A 65 -10.68 -0.49 -9.13
N GLY A 66 -11.18 -1.50 -9.84
CA GLY A 66 -11.70 -2.72 -9.26
C GLY A 66 -13.03 -2.59 -8.50
N LYS A 67 -13.73 -1.45 -8.60
CA LYS A 67 -15.05 -1.26 -7.99
C LYS A 67 -15.99 -2.42 -8.36
N ASP A 68 -16.65 -2.99 -7.35
CA ASP A 68 -17.56 -4.13 -7.46
C ASP A 68 -16.93 -5.40 -8.09
N GLY A 69 -15.60 -5.50 -8.09
CA GLY A 69 -14.87 -6.56 -8.78
C GLY A 69 -14.82 -6.37 -10.31
N ASN A 70 -15.21 -5.20 -10.81
CA ASN A 70 -15.09 -4.87 -12.22
C ASN A 70 -13.67 -4.41 -12.54
N TYR A 71 -12.88 -5.32 -13.11
CA TYR A 71 -11.51 -5.05 -13.53
C TYR A 71 -11.39 -4.68 -15.01
N GLY A 72 -12.44 -4.93 -15.80
CA GLY A 72 -12.42 -4.80 -17.26
C GLY A 72 -11.43 -5.73 -17.97
N LYS A 73 -10.88 -6.74 -17.28
CA LYS A 73 -9.85 -7.67 -17.77
C LYS A 73 -9.89 -8.99 -16.98
N SER A 74 -9.19 -10.02 -17.46
CA SER A 74 -9.09 -11.31 -16.74
C SER A 74 -8.25 -11.18 -15.46
N LEU A 75 -8.44 -12.10 -14.50
CA LEU A 75 -7.62 -12.13 -13.28
C LEU A 75 -6.13 -12.36 -13.56
N GLU A 76 -5.82 -13.11 -14.62
CA GLU A 76 -4.43 -13.30 -15.06
C GLU A 76 -3.82 -12.00 -15.58
N GLN A 77 -4.57 -11.22 -16.37
CA GLN A 77 -4.10 -9.93 -16.87
C GLN A 77 -4.00 -8.91 -15.73
N LEU A 78 -5.00 -8.86 -14.85
CA LEU A 78 -4.96 -8.02 -13.65
C LEU A 78 -3.71 -8.33 -12.80
N ARG A 79 -3.42 -9.61 -12.57
CA ARG A 79 -2.21 -10.02 -11.85
C ARG A 79 -0.94 -9.51 -12.51
N LYS A 80 -0.83 -9.61 -13.84
CA LYS A 80 0.33 -9.11 -14.60
C LYS A 80 0.46 -7.60 -14.47
N ASP A 81 -0.63 -6.87 -14.63
CA ASP A 81 -0.63 -5.40 -14.57
C ASP A 81 -0.22 -4.90 -13.18
N VAL A 82 -0.77 -5.48 -12.12
CA VAL A 82 -0.43 -5.11 -10.73
C VAL A 82 1.02 -5.48 -10.41
N LEU A 83 1.52 -6.64 -10.87
CA LEU A 83 2.93 -7.02 -10.71
C LEU A 83 3.86 -6.05 -11.44
N GLU A 84 3.52 -5.66 -12.67
CA GLU A 84 4.32 -4.77 -13.49
C GLU A 84 4.36 -3.35 -12.92
N GLU A 85 3.26 -2.87 -12.35
CA GLU A 85 3.19 -1.54 -11.72
C GLU A 85 3.97 -1.47 -10.40
N HIS A 86 3.98 -2.55 -9.62
CA HIS A 86 4.60 -2.58 -8.28
C HIS A 86 5.89 -3.43 -8.20
N LYS A 87 6.52 -3.78 -9.34
CA LYS A 87 7.79 -4.51 -9.32
C LYS A 87 8.91 -3.68 -8.68
N ALA A 88 9.82 -4.37 -7.99
CA ALA A 88 10.93 -3.74 -7.29
C ALA A 88 11.80 -2.87 -8.21
N SER A 89 11.98 -3.26 -9.49
CA SER A 89 12.78 -2.48 -10.44
C SER A 89 12.21 -1.09 -10.75
N ASN A 90 10.90 -0.86 -10.53
CA ASN A 90 10.30 0.47 -10.70
C ASN A 90 10.79 1.47 -9.63
N TRP A 91 11.43 0.97 -8.57
CA TRP A 91 12.06 1.77 -7.53
C TRP A 91 13.51 2.12 -7.83
N HIS A 92 14.09 1.66 -8.94
CA HIS A 92 15.44 2.06 -9.36
C HIS A 92 15.38 3.39 -10.13
N GLU A 93 16.13 4.39 -9.67
CA GLU A 93 16.27 5.69 -10.37
C GLU A 93 17.44 5.70 -11.35
N GLN A 94 18.59 5.23 -10.89
CA GLN A 94 19.84 5.27 -11.65
C GLN A 94 20.60 3.98 -11.35
N ILE A 95 21.08 3.33 -12.41
CA ILE A 95 22.03 2.23 -12.30
C ILE A 95 23.43 2.85 -12.36
N ASP A 96 24.33 2.41 -11.49
CA ASP A 96 25.73 2.79 -11.53
C ASP A 96 26.28 2.61 -12.96
N PRO A 97 26.82 3.67 -13.60
CA PRO A 97 27.33 3.60 -14.97
C PRO A 97 28.40 2.52 -15.18
N GLU A 98 29.14 2.15 -14.14
CA GLU A 98 30.17 1.11 -14.19
C GLU A 98 29.62 -0.30 -13.99
N TYR A 99 28.33 -0.44 -13.64
CA TYR A 99 27.69 -1.73 -13.42
C TYR A 99 27.78 -2.63 -14.66
N GLU A 100 27.42 -2.11 -15.84
CA GLU A 100 27.48 -2.91 -17.08
C GLU A 100 28.90 -3.37 -17.40
N THR A 101 29.89 -2.53 -17.12
CA THR A 101 31.31 -2.86 -17.31
C THR A 101 31.72 -4.00 -16.40
N ARG A 102 31.31 -3.97 -15.12
CA ARG A 102 31.57 -5.05 -14.15
C ARG A 102 30.89 -6.35 -14.56
N VAL A 103 29.64 -6.30 -15.03
CA VAL A 103 28.92 -7.48 -15.53
C VAL A 103 29.63 -8.09 -16.75
N LYS A 104 30.11 -7.27 -17.69
CA LYS A 104 30.89 -7.74 -18.85
C LYS A 104 32.20 -8.41 -18.44
N GLN A 105 32.90 -7.86 -17.46
CA GLN A 105 34.15 -8.44 -16.95
C GLN A 105 33.96 -9.84 -16.35
N ILE A 106 32.81 -10.12 -15.72
CA ILE A 106 32.47 -11.47 -15.23
C ILE A 106 32.23 -12.43 -16.40
N ALA A 107 31.47 -11.99 -17.41
CA ALA A 107 31.21 -12.81 -18.60
C ALA A 107 32.52 -13.18 -19.33
N GLU A 108 33.52 -12.31 -19.24
CA GLU A 108 34.90 -12.54 -19.73
C GLU A 108 35.80 -13.33 -18.75
N GLY A 109 35.28 -13.72 -17.58
CA GLY A 109 36.01 -14.49 -16.56
C GLY A 109 37.05 -13.70 -15.75
N LYS A 110 37.07 -12.37 -15.89
CA LYS A 110 38.01 -11.47 -15.19
C LYS A 110 37.65 -11.24 -13.73
N VAL A 111 36.38 -11.43 -13.37
CA VAL A 111 35.85 -11.33 -12.00
C VAL A 111 35.12 -12.63 -11.69
N GLN A 112 35.45 -13.26 -10.57
CA GLN A 112 34.80 -14.49 -10.12
C GLN A 112 33.62 -14.16 -9.20
N PRO A 113 32.44 -14.76 -9.39
CA PRO A 113 31.31 -14.59 -8.47
C PRO A 113 31.63 -15.22 -7.10
N GLU A 114 30.88 -14.81 -6.07
CA GLU A 114 30.97 -15.38 -4.73
C GLU A 114 30.80 -16.91 -4.77
N SER A 115 31.64 -17.63 -4.00
CA SER A 115 31.56 -19.10 -3.91
C SER A 115 30.31 -19.56 -3.18
N GLU A 116 29.69 -20.65 -3.65
CA GLU A 116 28.58 -21.28 -2.94
C GLU A 116 28.99 -21.68 -1.51
N GLY A 117 28.14 -21.38 -0.52
CA GLY A 117 28.38 -21.76 0.89
C GLY A 117 29.17 -20.74 1.73
N LEU A 118 29.37 -19.51 1.26
CA LEU A 118 29.90 -18.41 2.07
C LEU A 118 29.07 -18.19 3.34
N ASP A 119 29.76 -18.06 4.48
CA ASP A 119 29.11 -17.68 5.73
C ASP A 119 28.47 -16.30 5.58
N THR A 120 27.18 -16.21 5.92
CA THR A 120 26.42 -14.95 5.96
C THR A 120 27.13 -13.84 6.73
N LYS A 121 27.93 -14.16 7.76
CA LYS A 121 28.71 -13.17 8.52
C LYS A 121 29.96 -12.67 7.77
N ALA A 122 30.49 -13.45 6.84
CA ALA A 122 31.64 -13.09 6.02
C ALA A 122 31.24 -12.38 4.72
N ARG A 123 29.94 -12.36 4.42
CA ARG A 123 29.41 -11.74 3.20
C ARG A 123 29.52 -10.21 3.30
N GLN A 124 30.06 -9.60 2.25
CA GLN A 124 30.18 -8.15 2.16
C GLN A 124 28.78 -7.52 1.97
N GLU A 125 28.58 -6.32 2.53
CA GLU A 125 27.29 -5.60 2.42
C GLU A 125 27.00 -5.13 0.99
N TYR A 126 28.04 -4.94 0.18
CA TYR A 126 27.96 -4.49 -1.19
C TYR A 126 28.45 -5.58 -2.15
N ASP A 127 27.60 -5.92 -3.12
CA ASP A 127 27.94 -6.85 -4.19
C ASP A 127 28.17 -6.06 -5.50
N PRO A 128 29.39 -6.08 -6.07
CA PRO A 128 29.73 -5.38 -7.31
C PRO A 128 28.97 -5.86 -8.55
N ILE A 129 28.25 -6.98 -8.46
CA ILE A 129 27.59 -7.64 -9.60
C ILE A 129 26.07 -7.75 -9.41
N CYS A 130 25.58 -7.44 -8.20
CA CYS A 130 24.16 -7.33 -7.90
C CYS A 130 23.58 -6.01 -8.39
N VAL A 131 22.57 -6.07 -9.27
CA VAL A 131 21.87 -4.87 -9.76
C VAL A 131 21.27 -4.03 -8.63
N ASN A 132 20.77 -4.68 -7.56
CA ASN A 132 20.14 -3.97 -6.44
C ASN A 132 21.16 -3.22 -5.56
N CYS A 133 22.40 -3.70 -5.45
CA CYS A 133 23.48 -2.99 -4.77
C CYS A 133 24.02 -1.82 -5.62
N ASN A 134 23.80 -1.88 -6.93
CA ASN A 134 24.29 -0.93 -7.92
C ASN A 134 23.20 -0.01 -8.48
N ALA A 135 22.01 -0.03 -7.88
CA ALA A 135 20.92 0.84 -8.24
C ALA A 135 20.64 1.82 -7.10
N LYS A 136 20.63 3.12 -7.43
CA LYS A 136 20.05 4.13 -6.54
C LYS A 136 18.54 3.91 -6.51
N LYS A 137 17.98 3.74 -5.32
CA LYS A 137 16.53 3.61 -5.13
C LYS A 137 15.88 4.98 -5.02
N LYS A 138 14.61 5.07 -5.43
CA LYS A 138 13.77 6.26 -5.24
C LYS A 138 13.62 6.55 -3.76
N ASP A 139 13.64 7.85 -3.43
CA ASP A 139 13.24 8.31 -2.10
C ASP A 139 11.73 8.08 -1.94
N ILE A 140 11.36 7.38 -0.87
CA ILE A 140 9.96 7.12 -0.56
C ILE A 140 9.42 8.36 0.15
N THR A 141 8.36 8.96 -0.40
CA THR A 141 7.73 10.11 0.27
C THR A 141 6.84 9.64 1.43
N PRO A 142 6.64 10.45 2.48
CA PRO A 142 5.74 10.09 3.58
C PRO A 142 4.36 9.64 3.10
N GLU A 143 3.81 10.28 2.07
CA GLU A 143 2.50 9.95 1.50
C GLU A 143 2.47 8.53 0.93
N GLN A 144 3.57 8.03 0.36
CA GLN A 144 3.69 6.66 -0.14
C GLN A 144 3.78 5.62 0.99
N MET A 145 4.13 6.05 2.20
CA MET A 145 4.18 5.19 3.39
C MET A 145 2.89 5.27 4.22
N MET A 146 2.01 6.22 3.90
CA MET A 146 0.79 6.44 4.65
C MET A 146 -0.36 5.58 4.12
N LEU A 147 -1.00 4.90 5.05
CA LEU A 147 -2.29 4.26 4.82
C LEU A 147 -3.33 5.02 5.65
N HIS A 148 -4.31 5.64 4.99
CA HIS A 148 -5.35 6.43 5.65
C HIS A 148 -6.41 5.54 6.31
N LEU A 149 -6.00 4.76 7.31
CA LEU A 149 -6.89 3.96 8.15
C LEU A 149 -7.01 4.59 9.53
N HIS A 150 -8.16 5.20 9.81
CA HIS A 150 -8.54 5.55 11.17
C HIS A 150 -9.51 4.52 11.72
N CYS A 151 -9.05 3.66 12.64
CA CYS A 151 -9.96 2.72 13.27
C CYS A 151 -10.63 3.31 14.52
N LEU A 152 -11.91 3.62 14.38
CA LEU A 152 -12.74 4.02 15.52
C LEU A 152 -13.08 2.85 16.44
N LYS A 153 -13.23 1.64 15.90
CA LYS A 153 -13.50 0.43 16.69
C LYS A 153 -13.17 -0.86 15.94
N TYR A 154 -12.41 -1.74 16.59
CA TYR A 154 -12.25 -3.15 16.25
C TYR A 154 -12.93 -3.99 17.32
N GLN A 155 -13.61 -5.08 16.93
CA GLN A 155 -14.21 -6.01 17.88
C GLN A 155 -14.15 -7.43 17.32
N THR A 156 -13.68 -8.36 18.13
CA THR A 156 -13.72 -9.80 17.91
C THR A 156 -14.62 -10.44 18.96
N SER A 157 -14.71 -11.77 18.96
CA SER A 157 -15.38 -12.53 20.03
C SER A 157 -14.66 -12.40 21.38
N GLU A 158 -13.37 -12.05 21.37
CA GLU A 158 -12.49 -12.10 22.54
C GLU A 158 -12.10 -10.70 23.05
N TRP A 159 -12.05 -9.69 22.18
CA TRP A 159 -11.62 -8.35 22.56
C TRP A 159 -12.30 -7.26 21.75
N SER A 160 -12.27 -6.03 22.26
CA SER A 160 -12.62 -4.84 21.49
C SER A 160 -11.67 -3.69 21.78
N TYR A 161 -11.29 -2.96 20.74
CA TYR A 161 -10.53 -1.71 20.81
C TYR A 161 -11.37 -0.60 20.20
N SER A 162 -11.30 0.62 20.73
CA SER A 162 -11.90 1.80 20.10
C SER A 162 -11.06 3.04 20.36
N SER A 163 -11.06 3.98 19.41
CA SER A 163 -10.43 5.30 19.56
C SER A 163 -11.46 6.42 19.41
N GLU A 164 -11.09 7.62 19.84
CA GLU A 164 -11.85 8.83 19.53
C GLU A 164 -11.75 9.19 18.04
N ILE A 165 -12.69 10.00 17.56
CA ILE A 165 -12.68 10.55 16.19
C ILE A 165 -11.52 11.55 16.10
N PRO A 166 -10.67 11.48 15.07
CA PRO A 166 -9.55 12.39 14.95
C PRO A 166 -10.07 13.78 14.57
N LEU A 167 -9.41 14.85 15.05
CA LEU A 167 -9.90 16.22 14.92
C LEU A 167 -10.22 16.62 13.47
N TRP A 168 -9.43 16.15 12.49
CA TRP A 168 -9.65 16.41 11.06
C TRP A 168 -10.93 15.76 10.49
N ALA A 169 -11.52 14.80 11.20
CA ALA A 169 -12.78 14.12 10.84
C ALA A 169 -13.99 14.63 11.66
N ILE A 170 -13.79 15.56 12.61
CA ILE A 170 -14.86 16.22 13.36
C ILE A 170 -15.42 17.34 12.48
N GLN A 171 -16.74 17.37 12.26
CA GLN A 171 -17.35 18.40 11.41
C GLN A 171 -17.20 19.80 12.05
N PRO A 172 -17.03 20.88 11.27
CA PRO A 172 -17.02 22.25 11.79
C PRO A 172 -18.30 22.63 12.57
N ASN A 173 -19.42 21.95 12.32
CA ASN A 173 -20.73 22.25 12.92
C ASN A 173 -21.26 21.17 13.89
N ASP A 174 -20.49 20.11 14.20
CA ASP A 174 -20.93 19.14 15.21
C ASP A 174 -20.43 19.60 16.59
N ILE A 175 -21.19 20.51 17.22
CA ILE A 175 -20.91 21.13 18.54
C ILE A 175 -20.96 20.09 19.69
N ARG A 176 -21.09 18.81 19.39
CA ARG A 176 -21.10 17.75 20.40
C ARG A 176 -19.67 17.25 20.63
N LYS A 177 -19.02 17.92 21.58
CA LYS A 177 -17.75 17.58 22.24
C LYS A 177 -16.49 18.14 21.57
N VAL A 178 -16.29 19.45 21.73
CA VAL A 178 -14.93 19.95 21.97
C VAL A 178 -14.81 20.12 23.48
N PRO A 179 -14.07 19.28 24.21
CA PRO A 179 -13.70 19.61 25.59
C PRO A 179 -12.93 20.93 25.57
N GLU A 180 -13.35 21.91 26.38
CA GLU A 180 -12.78 23.27 26.41
C GLU A 180 -11.27 23.31 26.75
N ASP A 181 -10.70 22.18 27.18
CA ASP A 181 -9.36 22.07 27.76
C ASP A 181 -8.27 21.53 26.80
N LEU A 182 -8.53 21.36 25.50
CA LEU A 182 -7.50 20.90 24.57
C LEU A 182 -6.53 22.05 24.22
N PRO A 183 -5.21 21.93 24.52
CA PRO A 183 -4.24 22.94 24.14
C PRO A 183 -4.17 23.06 22.62
N ARG A 184 -4.39 24.29 22.11
CA ARG A 184 -4.53 24.59 20.68
C ARG A 184 -3.25 24.43 19.86
N ASP A 185 -2.11 24.23 20.49
CA ASP A 185 -0.82 24.17 19.80
C ASP A 185 -0.05 22.90 20.15
N ARG A 186 -0.10 21.89 19.27
CA ARG A 186 0.92 20.83 19.20
C ARG A 186 1.51 20.61 17.80
N TYR A 187 1.15 21.44 16.83
CA TYR A 187 1.73 21.41 15.49
C TYR A 187 2.43 22.73 15.14
N ALA A 188 3.06 23.37 16.12
CA ALA A 188 4.17 24.27 15.82
C ALA A 188 5.39 23.38 15.49
N VAL A 189 5.54 23.05 14.21
CA VAL A 189 6.81 22.57 13.66
C VAL A 189 7.80 23.72 13.85
N GLN A 190 8.71 23.58 14.81
CA GLN A 190 9.84 24.49 14.94
C GLN A 190 10.74 24.28 13.72
N SER A 191 11.07 25.41 13.09
CA SER A 191 12.00 25.58 11.97
C SER A 191 13.41 25.12 12.28
#